data_AF-A0A645I169-F1
#
_entry.id   AF-A0A645I169-F1
#
_cell.length_a   1.000
_cell.length_b   1.000
_cell.length_c   1.000
_cell.angle_alpha   90.00
_cell.angle_beta   90.00
_cell.angle_gamma   90.00
#
_symmetry.space_group_name_H-M   'P 1'
#
loop_
_entity.id
_entity.type
_entity.pdbx_description
1 polymer ?
#
loop_
_entity_poly.entity_id
_entity_poly.type
_entity_poly.pdbx_seq_one_letter_code
_entity_poly.pdbx_strand_id
1 'polypeptide(L)'
;MKDIVIRSGYDFPAIRQLQPHLRQREDGIEVLIYAQLNPEVIIPETIEQLQVKVKEDIERFTGIRIVEVKVLVRNVEVAHPSRVR
;
A
#
# COMPACT_ATOMS: atom_id res chain seq x y z
N MET A 1 7.57 9.52 -7.56
CA MET A 1 7.22 8.07 -7.63
C MET A 1 6.49 7.61 -6.38
N LYS A 2 6.93 7.97 -5.16
CA LYS A 2 6.16 7.74 -3.92
C LYS A 2 4.73 8.29 -4.02
N ASP A 3 4.54 9.46 -4.62
CA ASP A 3 3.24 10.08 -4.81
C ASP A 3 2.28 9.26 -5.68
N ILE A 4 2.81 8.52 -6.66
CA ILE A 4 2.03 7.60 -7.50
C ILE A 4 1.48 6.48 -6.60
N VAL A 5 2.34 5.85 -5.80
CA VAL A 5 1.93 4.80 -4.86
C VAL A 5 0.87 5.30 -3.87
N ILE A 6 1.08 6.48 -3.30
CA ILE A 6 0.16 7.09 -2.33
C ILE A 6 -1.20 7.36 -2.98
N ARG A 7 -1.21 7.96 -4.18
CA ARG A 7 -2.44 8.23 -4.93
C ARG A 7 -3.17 6.93 -5.30
N SER A 8 -2.47 5.97 -5.89
CA SER A 8 -3.00 4.67 -6.27
C SER A 8 -3.61 3.92 -5.08
N GLY A 9 -2.99 4.02 -3.90
CA GLY A 9 -3.52 3.38 -2.71
C GLY A 9 -4.71 4.10 -2.09
N TYR A 10 -4.75 5.43 -2.10
CA TYR A 10 -5.92 6.15 -1.59
C TYR A 10 -7.16 6.08 -2.50
N ASP A 11 -7.04 5.53 -3.70
CA ASP A 11 -8.20 5.10 -4.49
C ASP A 11 -8.99 3.96 -3.81
N PHE A 12 -8.40 3.29 -2.81
CA PHE A 12 -9.06 2.29 -1.97
C PHE A 12 -9.52 2.92 -0.64
N PRO A 13 -10.84 3.11 -0.40
CA PRO A 13 -11.36 3.69 0.85
C PRO A 13 -11.01 2.86 2.10
N ALA A 14 -10.70 1.59 1.91
CA ALA A 14 -10.23 0.65 2.92
C ALA A 14 -8.90 1.07 3.57
N ILE A 15 -8.07 1.85 2.86
CA ILE A 15 -6.73 2.23 3.31
C ILE A 15 -6.81 3.52 4.13
N ARG A 16 -6.37 3.44 5.38
CA ARG A 16 -6.31 4.58 6.31
C ARG A 16 -4.98 5.32 6.22
N GLN A 17 -3.88 4.58 6.14
CA GLN A 17 -2.54 5.14 6.01
C GLN A 17 -1.68 4.28 5.10
N LEU A 18 -0.77 4.92 4.36
CA LEU A 18 0.08 4.26 3.40
C LEU A 18 1.48 4.89 3.43
N GLN A 19 2.51 4.08 3.71
CA GLN A 19 3.89 4.51 3.76
C GLN A 19 4.76 3.71 2.78
N PRO A 20 5.02 4.25 1.57
CA PRO A 20 5.82 3.55 0.56
C PRO A 20 7.33 3.75 0.74
N HIS A 21 8.07 2.68 0.50
CA HIS A 21 9.52 2.63 0.41
C HIS A 21 9.88 1.99 -0.92
N LEU A 22 10.67 2.68 -1.75
CA LEU A 22 11.11 2.16 -3.03
C LEU A 22 12.60 1.86 -2.97
N ARG A 23 12.99 0.73 -3.53
CA ARG A 23 14.38 0.30 -3.65
C ARG A 23 14.68 -0.08 -5.08
N GLN A 24 15.74 0.49 -5.66
CA GLN A 24 16.26 0.03 -6.94
C GLN A 24 16.94 -1.33 -6.77
N ARG A 25 16.72 -2.20 -7.75
CA ARG A 25 17.39 -3.49 -7.95
C ARG A 25 18.00 -3.49 -9.35
N GLU A 26 18.82 -4.49 -9.65
CA GLU A 26 19.49 -4.62 -10.96
C GLU A 26 18.49 -4.76 -12.12
N ASP A 27 17.30 -5.30 -11.86
CA ASP A 27 16.27 -5.66 -12.84
C ASP A 27 15.01 -4.77 -12.80
N GLY A 28 14.97 -3.76 -11.92
CA GLY A 28 13.85 -2.82 -11.81
C GLY A 28 13.71 -2.20 -10.42
N ILE A 29 12.49 -1.85 -10.05
CA ILE A 29 12.17 -1.28 -8.72
C ILE A 29 11.35 -2.26 -7.90
N GLU A 30 11.78 -2.48 -6.66
CA GLU A 30 11.00 -3.13 -5.62
C GLU A 30 10.26 -2.06 -4.80
N VAL A 31 8.97 -2.30 -4.54
CA VAL A 31 8.11 -1.43 -3.76
C VAL A 31 7.69 -2.14 -2.48
N LEU A 32 7.99 -1.53 -1.33
CA LEU A 32 7.55 -1.98 -0.02
C LEU A 32 6.55 -0.96 0.54
N ILE A 33 5.33 -1.42 0.81
CA ILE A 33 4.26 -0.58 1.34
C ILE A 33 3.95 -1.03 2.76
N TYR A 34 3.93 -0.08 3.69
CA TYR A 34 3.27 -0.31 4.96
C TYR A 34 1.89 0.33 4.93
N ALA A 35 0.86 -0.50 5.09
CA ALA A 35 -0.53 -0.07 5.02
C ALA A 35 -1.20 -0.24 6.38
N GLN A 36 -2.06 0.71 6.75
CA GLN A 36 -3.07 0.54 7.78
C GLN A 36 -4.43 0.49 7.11
N LEU A 37 -5.24 -0.48 7.50
CA LEU A 37 -6.56 -0.74 6.92
C LEU A 37 -7.67 -0.48 7.93
N ASN A 38 -8.86 -0.17 7.44
CA ASN A 38 -10.06 -0.17 8.26
C ASN A 38 -10.41 -1.60 8.73
N PRO A 39 -11.01 -1.77 9.92
CA PRO A 39 -11.26 -3.10 10.49
C PRO A 39 -12.31 -3.94 9.75
N GLU A 40 -13.16 -3.32 8.95
CA GLU A 40 -14.31 -3.97 8.30
C GLU A 40 -13.97 -4.54 6.91
N VAL A 41 -12.69 -4.60 6.54
CA VAL A 41 -12.24 -4.93 5.18
C VAL A 41 -11.70 -6.34 5.08
N ILE A 42 -11.88 -6.97 3.92
CA ILE A 42 -11.25 -8.25 3.59
C ILE A 42 -9.80 -7.96 3.22
N ILE A 43 -8.90 -8.18 4.18
CA ILE A 43 -7.49 -7.81 4.05
C ILE A 43 -6.83 -8.43 2.81
N PRO A 44 -6.88 -9.77 2.57
CA PRO A 44 -6.14 -10.36 1.46
C PRO A 44 -6.54 -9.80 0.10
N GLU A 45 -7.86 -9.67 -0.15
CA GLU A 45 -8.40 -9.13 -1.40
C GLU A 45 -8.00 -7.66 -1.59
N THR A 46 -8.13 -6.84 -0.55
CA THR A 46 -7.74 -5.42 -0.60
C THR A 46 -6.26 -5.26 -0.91
N ILE A 47 -5.41 -6.11 -0.32
CA ILE A 47 -3.97 -6.07 -0.54
C ILE A 47 -3.59 -6.52 -1.94
N GLU A 48 -4.21 -7.58 -2.46
CA GLU A 48 -3.97 -8.06 -3.82
C GLU A 48 -4.30 -6.98 -4.85
N GLN A 49 -5.48 -6.34 -4.72
CA GLN A 49 -5.88 -5.25 -5.60
C GLN A 49 -4.93 -4.04 -5.50
N LEU A 50 -4.49 -3.69 -4.29
CA LEU A 50 -3.53 -2.62 -4.07
C LEU A 50 -2.19 -2.91 -4.77
N GLN A 51 -1.68 -4.14 -4.65
CA GLN A 51 -0.41 -4.55 -5.25
C GLN A 51 -0.46 -4.42 -6.78
N VAL A 52 -1.53 -4.93 -7.40
CA VAL A 52 -1.74 -4.86 -8.85
C VAL A 52 -1.80 -3.40 -9.30
N LYS A 53 -2.68 -2.60 -8.68
CA LYS A 53 -2.89 -1.21 -9.09
C LYS A 53 -1.63 -0.35 -8.93
N VAL A 54 -0.88 -0.50 -7.83
CA VAL A 54 0.37 0.24 -7.62
C VAL A 54 1.41 -0.12 -8.68
N LYS A 55 1.53 -1.41 -9.02
CA LYS A 55 2.44 -1.86 -10.07
C LYS A 55 2.06 -1.24 -11.41
N GLU A 56 0.80 -1.39 -11.82
CA GLU A 56 0.30 -0.87 -13.10
C GLU A 56 0.46 0.64 -13.21
N ASP A 57 0.11 1.41 -12.17
CA ASP A 57 0.20 2.86 -12.20
C ASP A 57 1.66 3.33 -12.29
N ILE A 58 2.60 2.72 -11.56
CA ILE A 58 4.02 3.10 -11.69
C ILE A 58 4.56 2.76 -13.08
N GLU A 59 4.33 1.53 -13.56
CA GLU A 59 4.80 1.10 -14.88
C GLU A 59 4.22 2.00 -15.99
N ARG A 60 2.92 2.31 -15.90
CA ARG A 60 2.22 3.17 -16.86
C ARG A 60 2.72 4.61 -16.84
N PHE A 61 2.91 5.22 -15.67
CA PHE A 61 3.26 6.64 -15.58
C PHE A 61 4.76 6.91 -15.71
N THR A 62 5.61 5.93 -15.42
CA THR A 62 7.07 6.13 -15.42
C THR A 62 7.80 5.35 -16.51
N GLY A 63 7.18 4.31 -17.07
CA GLY A 63 7.82 3.36 -17.98
C GLY A 63 8.84 2.43 -17.30
N ILE A 64 8.97 2.50 -15.96
CA ILE A 64 9.93 1.70 -15.21
C ILE A 64 9.28 0.39 -14.75
N ARG A 65 9.95 -0.73 -15.02
CA ARG A 65 9.51 -2.06 -14.59
C ARG A 65 9.50 -2.20 -13.07
N ILE A 66 8.39 -2.68 -12.53
CA ILE A 66 8.25 -3.06 -11.13
C ILE A 66 8.44 -4.56 -11.01
N VAL A 67 9.53 -4.94 -10.34
CA VAL A 67 9.89 -6.34 -10.14
C VAL A 67 9.03 -6.99 -9.06
N GLU A 68 8.70 -6.23 -8.01
CA GLU A 68 7.91 -6.76 -6.90
C GLU A 68 7.21 -5.64 -6.11
N VAL A 69 5.99 -5.90 -5.64
CA VAL A 69 5.27 -5.05 -4.69
C VAL A 69 4.93 -5.88 -3.46
N LYS A 70 5.53 -5.54 -2.33
CA LYS A 70 5.28 -6.16 -1.03
C LYS A 70 4.45 -5.21 -0.16
N VAL A 71 3.38 -5.71 0.44
CA VAL A 71 2.57 -4.93 1.38
C VAL A 71 2.61 -5.58 2.76
N LEU A 72 2.97 -4.79 3.77
CA LEU A 72 2.89 -5.17 5.17
C LEU A 72 1.78 -4.38 5.83
N VAL A 73 0.75 -5.11 6.27
CA VAL A 73 -0.34 -4.51 7.05
C VAL A 73 0.14 -4.30 8.48
N ARG A 74 0.23 -3.03 8.89
CA ARG A 74 0.48 -2.66 10.28
C ARG A 74 -0.86 -2.56 10.99
N ASN A 75 -0.98 -3.25 12.13
CA ASN A 75 -2.09 -3.29 13.10
C ASN A 75 -3.44 -2.68 12.65
N VAL A 76 -4.47 -3.52 12.63
CA VAL A 76 -5.86 -3.08 12.49
C VAL A 76 -6.27 -2.47 13.83
N GLU A 77 -6.08 -1.17 14.03
CA GLU A 77 -6.45 -0.54 15.31
C GLU A 77 -7.96 -0.67 15.54
N VAL A 78 -8.33 -1.62 16.39
CA VAL A 78 -9.59 -1.59 17.13
C VAL A 78 -9.44 -0.42 18.11
N ALA A 79 -10.23 0.63 17.93
CA ALA A 79 -10.23 1.78 18.81
C ALA A 79 -10.39 1.30 20.26
N HIS A 80 -9.35 1.42 21.08
CA HIS A 80 -9.46 1.14 22.50
C HIS A 80 -10.19 2.33 23.12
N PRO A 81 -11.37 2.17 23.74
CA PRO A 81 -11.98 3.27 24.46
C PRO A 81 -11.07 3.60 25.64
N SER A 82 -10.42 4.77 25.58
CA SER A 82 -9.69 5.34 26.71
C SER A 82 -10.64 5.42 27.89
N ARG A 83 -10.52 4.50 28.85
CA ARG A 83 -11.28 4.57 30.10
C ARG A 83 -10.74 5.76 30.89
N VAL A 84 -11.48 6.86 30.87
CA VAL A 84 -11.28 8.01 31.74
C VAL A 84 -11.48 7.58 33.20
N ARG A 85 -10.53 7.97 34.05
CA ARG A 85 -10.64 7.91 35.52
C ARG A 85 -11.26 9.20 36.04
#